data_AF-A0A382TEF7-F1
#
_entry.id   AF-A0A382TEF7-F1
#
_cell.length_a   1.000
_cell.length_b   1.000
_cell.length_c   1.000
_cell.angle_alpha   90.00
_cell.angle_beta   90.00
_cell.angle_gamma   90.00
#
_symmetry.space_group_name_H-M   'P 1'
#
loop_
_entity.id
_entity.type
_entity.pdbx_description
1 polymer ?
#
loop_
_entity_poly.entity_id
_entity_poly.type
_entity_poly.pdbx_seq_one_letter_code
_entity_poly.pdbx_strand_id
1 'polypeptide(L)'
;MKKKIGVVLSGCGVYDGTEIHESVITLLAIDRAGAEAVCMAPNVDQMHVVNHLTGEEVAGEKRNVLVEAARIARGDIKDISEVKVDDIDALIFPGGFGAAKNLCTMAVKGEDAEVHPDVSRLVKEFRNKQKPQAAVCIA
;
A
#
# COMPACT_ATOMS: atom_id res chain seq x y z
N MET A 1 -23.40 -10.54 -3.79
CA MET A 1 -22.54 -9.38 -4.11
C MET A 1 -21.10 -9.85 -4.12
N LYS A 2 -20.27 -9.29 -5.02
CA LYS A 2 -18.82 -9.58 -5.07
C LYS A 2 -18.17 -9.10 -3.76
N LYS A 3 -17.29 -9.90 -3.16
CA LYS A 3 -16.52 -9.47 -1.98
C LYS A 3 -15.52 -8.40 -2.39
N LYS A 4 -15.38 -7.33 -1.61
CA LYS A 4 -14.46 -6.22 -1.90
C LYS A 4 -13.24 -6.29 -1.00
N ILE A 5 -12.05 -6.35 -1.60
CA ILE A 5 -10.78 -6.53 -0.91
C ILE A 5 -9.98 -5.24 -1.08
N GLY A 6 -9.77 -4.51 0.01
CA GLY A 6 -8.91 -3.33 0.01
C GLY A 6 -7.45 -3.73 -0.17
N VAL A 7 -6.77 -3.17 -1.16
CA VAL A 7 -5.34 -3.40 -1.43
C VAL A 7 -4.59 -2.10 -1.19
N VAL A 8 -3.80 -2.03 -0.11
CA VAL A 8 -3.08 -0.81 0.28
C VAL A 8 -1.69 -0.82 -0.33
N LEU A 9 -1.45 0.13 -1.23
CA LEU A 9 -0.19 0.31 -1.94
C LEU A 9 0.58 1.51 -1.37
N SER A 10 1.88 1.55 -1.65
CA SER A 10 2.85 2.47 -1.07
C SER A 10 3.79 3.11 -2.11
N GLY A 11 3.48 2.98 -3.40
CA GLY A 11 4.27 3.44 -4.55
C GLY A 11 4.37 2.33 -5.59
N CYS A 12 5.37 2.38 -6.48
CA CYS A 12 5.53 1.40 -7.57
C CYS A 12 6.99 0.99 -7.80
N GLY A 13 7.50 0.11 -6.94
CA GLY A 13 8.90 -0.34 -6.97
C GLY A 13 9.35 -0.84 -5.60
N VAL A 14 10.14 -1.93 -5.56
CA VAL A 14 10.50 -2.58 -4.29
C VAL A 14 11.27 -1.69 -3.32
N TYR A 15 12.09 -0.74 -3.78
CA TYR A 15 12.96 0.04 -2.90
C TYR A 15 12.32 1.32 -2.35
N ASP A 16 11.33 1.86 -3.04
CA ASP A 16 10.71 3.16 -2.73
C ASP A 16 9.18 3.14 -2.71
N GLY A 17 8.56 1.99 -2.97
CA GLY A 17 7.13 1.79 -3.01
C GLY A 17 6.73 0.34 -2.75
N THR A 18 5.62 -0.08 -3.35
CA THR A 18 5.15 -1.46 -3.21
C THR A 18 5.89 -2.40 -4.16
N GLU A 19 6.17 -3.61 -3.68
CA GLU A 19 6.71 -4.69 -4.52
C GLU A 19 5.69 -5.07 -5.62
N ILE A 20 6.13 -4.95 -6.87
CA ILE A 20 5.26 -5.01 -8.04
C ILE A 20 4.73 -6.43 -8.25
N HIS A 21 5.54 -7.46 -8.05
CA HIS A 21 5.14 -8.85 -8.24
C HIS A 21 4.12 -9.30 -7.18
N GLU A 22 4.37 -9.02 -5.90
CA GLU A 22 3.45 -9.25 -4.78
C GLU A 22 2.12 -8.56 -5.03
N SER A 23 2.14 -7.32 -5.54
CA SER A 23 0.92 -6.60 -5.91
C SER A 23 0.16 -7.29 -7.03
N VAL A 24 0.83 -7.61 -8.14
CA VAL A 24 0.19 -8.24 -9.31
C VAL A 24 -0.35 -9.63 -8.95
N ILE A 25 0.40 -10.42 -8.18
CA ILE A 25 -0.05 -11.74 -7.71
C ILE A 25 -1.23 -11.61 -6.75
N THR A 26 -1.21 -10.62 -5.84
CA THR A 26 -2.34 -10.32 -4.95
C THR A 26 -3.59 -9.99 -5.76
N LEU A 27 -3.49 -9.07 -6.73
CA LEU A 27 -4.61 -8.68 -7.58
C LEU A 27 -5.13 -9.87 -8.41
N LEU A 28 -4.23 -10.68 -8.97
CA LEU A 28 -4.59 -11.90 -9.70
C LEU A 28 -5.33 -12.91 -8.82
N ALA A 29 -4.89 -13.10 -7.57
CA ALA A 29 -5.52 -14.02 -6.64
C ALA A 29 -6.93 -13.56 -6.24
N ILE A 30 -7.11 -12.26 -5.99
CA ILE A 30 -8.41 -11.64 -5.71
C ILE A 30 -9.36 -11.86 -6.90
N ASP A 31 -8.91 -11.59 -8.12
CA ASP A 31 -9.73 -11.76 -9.32
C ASP A 31 -10.13 -13.22 -9.56
N ARG A 32 -9.16 -14.16 -9.45
CA ARG A 32 -9.43 -15.61 -9.59
C ARG A 32 -10.37 -16.16 -8.53
N ALA A 33 -10.42 -15.55 -7.35
CA ALA A 33 -11.37 -15.88 -6.29
C ALA A 33 -12.78 -15.29 -6.54
N GLY A 34 -12.98 -14.54 -7.63
CA GLY A 34 -14.24 -13.87 -7.92
C GLY A 34 -14.51 -12.69 -7.01
N ALA A 35 -13.48 -12.05 -6.45
CA ALA A 35 -13.57 -10.86 -5.60
C ALA A 35 -13.15 -9.58 -6.34
N GLU A 36 -13.52 -8.40 -5.83
CA GLU A 36 -13.16 -7.08 -6.36
C GLU A 36 -11.97 -6.54 -5.58
N ALA A 37 -10.90 -6.12 -6.27
CA ALA A 37 -9.84 -5.35 -5.64
C ALA A 37 -10.24 -3.88 -5.57
N VAL A 38 -10.08 -3.27 -4.41
CA VAL A 38 -10.23 -1.83 -4.20
C VAL A 38 -8.86 -1.29 -3.83
N CYS A 39 -8.10 -0.83 -4.82
CA CYS A 39 -6.76 -0.31 -4.61
C CYS A 39 -6.81 1.06 -3.93
N MET A 40 -5.91 1.30 -2.99
CA MET A 40 -5.75 2.60 -2.33
C MET A 40 -4.31 2.88 -1.95
N ALA A 41 -3.98 4.15 -1.80
CA ALA A 41 -2.66 4.59 -1.34
C ALA A 41 -2.76 5.97 -0.65
N PRO A 42 -1.86 6.31 0.28
CA PRO A 42 -1.75 7.67 0.81
C PRO A 42 -1.37 8.67 -0.28
N ASN A 43 -2.03 9.83 -0.32
CA ASN A 43 -1.67 10.92 -1.22
C ASN A 43 -0.59 11.82 -0.60
N VAL A 44 0.63 11.31 -0.54
CA VAL A 44 1.80 11.98 0.06
C VAL A 44 3.03 11.80 -0.83
N ASP A 45 4.05 12.64 -0.64
CA ASP A 45 5.37 12.42 -1.25
C ASP A 45 5.97 11.10 -0.74
N GLN A 46 6.62 10.32 -1.62
CA GLN A 46 7.47 9.21 -1.21
C GLN A 46 8.62 9.72 -0.35
N MET A 47 9.05 8.91 0.62
CA MET A 47 10.19 9.27 1.48
C MET A 47 11.45 9.49 0.65
N HIS A 48 11.80 8.52 -0.22
CA HIS A 48 12.90 8.61 -1.18
C HIS A 48 12.43 8.16 -2.57
N VAL A 49 13.16 8.54 -3.61
CA VAL A 49 13.04 7.98 -4.97
C VAL A 49 14.31 7.21 -5.26
N VAL A 50 14.19 5.95 -5.68
CA VAL A 50 15.34 5.05 -5.84
C VAL A 50 15.48 4.62 -7.29
N ASN A 51 16.67 4.76 -7.84
CA ASN A 51 17.02 4.12 -9.10
C ASN A 51 17.17 2.61 -8.86
N HIS A 52 16.20 1.84 -9.33
CA HIS A 52 16.16 0.40 -9.11
C HIS A 52 17.25 -0.38 -9.84
N LEU A 53 17.95 0.23 -10.81
CA LEU A 53 19.11 -0.39 -11.47
C LEU A 53 20.38 -0.30 -10.61
N THR A 54 20.59 0.83 -9.94
CA THR A 54 21.80 1.07 -9.13
C THR A 54 21.58 0.82 -7.64
N GLY A 55 20.34 0.84 -7.18
CA GLY A 55 19.98 0.80 -5.76
C GLY A 55 20.19 2.14 -5.03
N GLU A 56 20.57 3.20 -5.76
CA GLU A 56 20.88 4.51 -5.19
C GLU A 56 19.68 5.46 -5.22
N GLU A 57 19.61 6.33 -4.22
CA GLU A 57 18.62 7.40 -4.18
C GLU A 57 18.90 8.45 -5.25
N VAL A 58 17.84 8.94 -5.90
CA VAL A 58 17.94 9.99 -6.91
C VAL A 58 17.76 11.35 -6.24
N ALA A 59 18.86 11.99 -5.90
CA ALA A 59 18.87 13.26 -5.17
C ALA A 59 18.05 14.35 -5.89
N GLY A 60 17.13 14.98 -5.15
CA GLY A 60 16.30 16.07 -5.64
C GLY A 60 15.06 15.64 -6.44
N GLU A 61 14.91 14.35 -6.76
CA GLU A 61 13.70 13.84 -7.39
C GLU A 61 12.60 13.60 -6.33
N LYS A 62 11.35 13.94 -6.69
CA LYS A 62 10.17 13.70 -5.87
C LYS A 62 9.12 12.97 -6.68
N ARG A 63 8.46 12.03 -6.02
CA ARG A 63 7.29 11.31 -6.56
C ARG A 63 6.23 11.20 -5.48
N ASN A 64 4.98 11.11 -5.89
CA ASN A 64 3.84 10.96 -4.99
C ASN A 64 3.41 9.48 -4.94
N VAL A 65 3.17 8.99 -3.73
CA VAL A 65 2.83 7.59 -3.43
C VAL A 65 1.58 7.13 -4.18
N LEU A 66 0.49 7.91 -4.13
CA LEU A 66 -0.76 7.59 -4.83
C LEU A 66 -0.58 7.62 -6.36
N VAL A 67 0.09 8.65 -6.88
CA VAL A 67 0.34 8.81 -8.33
C VAL A 67 1.15 7.64 -8.88
N GLU A 68 2.20 7.23 -8.18
CA GLU A 68 3.03 6.11 -8.63
C GLU A 68 2.31 4.76 -8.45
N ALA A 69 1.60 4.55 -7.34
CA ALA A 69 0.79 3.35 -7.12
C ALA A 69 -0.33 3.17 -8.18
N ALA A 70 -0.83 4.26 -8.76
CA ALA A 70 -1.79 4.21 -9.87
C ALA A 70 -1.25 3.47 -11.10
N ARG A 71 0.07 3.35 -11.26
CA ARG A 71 0.70 2.53 -12.32
C ARG A 71 0.34 1.05 -12.17
N ILE A 72 0.39 0.53 -10.94
CA ILE A 72 0.00 -0.86 -10.62
C ILE A 72 -1.50 -1.05 -10.86
N ALA A 73 -2.30 -0.10 -10.37
CA ALA A 73 -3.77 -0.17 -10.43
C ALA A 73 -4.36 0.27 -11.79
N ARG A 74 -3.52 0.63 -12.77
CA ARG A 74 -3.93 1.14 -14.10
C ARG A 74 -4.91 2.32 -14.00
N GLY A 75 -4.72 3.19 -13.01
CA GLY A 75 -5.55 4.36 -12.73
C GLY A 75 -6.76 4.11 -11.83
N ASP A 76 -7.13 2.86 -11.53
CA ASP A 76 -8.25 2.52 -10.63
C ASP A 76 -7.79 2.41 -9.17
N ILE A 77 -7.49 3.56 -8.57
CA ILE A 77 -6.97 3.67 -7.20
C ILE A 77 -7.58 4.88 -6.51
N LYS A 78 -7.76 4.78 -5.19
CA LYS A 78 -8.29 5.86 -4.35
C LYS A 78 -7.26 6.38 -3.37
N ASP A 79 -7.45 7.62 -2.92
CA ASP A 79 -6.81 8.06 -1.70
C ASP A 79 -7.35 7.23 -0.52
N ILE A 80 -6.46 6.67 0.30
CA ILE A 80 -6.84 5.88 1.48
C ILE A 80 -7.71 6.66 2.48
N SER A 81 -7.58 7.99 2.53
CA SER A 81 -8.41 8.86 3.38
C SER A 81 -9.90 8.83 3.01
N GLU A 82 -10.22 8.51 1.75
CA GLU A 82 -11.60 8.43 1.24
C GLU A 82 -12.26 7.06 1.47
N VAL A 83 -11.46 6.04 1.80
CA VAL A 83 -11.95 4.66 1.97
C VAL A 83 -12.47 4.45 3.39
N LYS A 84 -13.71 3.96 3.50
CA LYS A 84 -14.34 3.59 4.76
C LYS A 84 -14.28 2.09 4.96
N VAL A 85 -14.08 1.65 6.20
CA VAL A 85 -14.11 0.23 6.57
C VAL A 85 -15.38 -0.49 6.10
N ASP A 86 -16.51 0.20 5.95
CA ASP A 86 -17.78 -0.39 5.52
C ASP A 86 -17.88 -0.66 4.02
N ASP A 87 -17.01 -0.05 3.21
CA ASP A 87 -17.01 -0.22 1.76
C ASP A 87 -16.26 -1.47 1.30
N ILE A 88 -15.54 -2.13 2.20
CA ILE A 88 -14.65 -3.27 1.93
C ILE A 88 -14.80 -4.39 2.97
N ASP A 89 -14.60 -5.63 2.55
CA ASP A 89 -14.79 -6.85 3.35
C ASP A 89 -13.49 -7.36 4.00
N ALA A 90 -12.34 -7.13 3.37
CA ALA A 90 -11.01 -7.53 3.85
C ALA A 90 -9.96 -6.48 3.45
N LEU A 91 -8.80 -6.50 4.11
CA LEU A 91 -7.68 -5.60 3.85
C LEU A 91 -6.40 -6.40 3.62
N ILE A 92 -5.62 -6.05 2.59
CA ILE A 92 -4.30 -6.64 2.32
C ILE A 92 -3.26 -5.57 2.04
N PHE A 93 -2.06 -5.79 2.59
CA PHE A 93 -0.87 -4.97 2.38
C PHE A 93 0.20 -5.81 1.66
N PRO A 94 0.38 -5.63 0.34
CA PRO A 94 1.59 -6.12 -0.32
C PRO A 94 2.82 -5.39 0.24
N GLY A 95 3.98 -6.04 0.20
CA GLY A 95 5.22 -5.56 0.76
C GLY A 95 5.97 -4.55 -0.11
N GLY A 96 7.29 -4.64 -0.09
CA GLY A 96 8.20 -3.61 -0.61
C GLY A 96 8.60 -2.61 0.47
N PHE A 97 9.75 -1.97 0.32
CA PHE A 97 10.28 -1.03 1.31
C PHE A 97 9.42 0.22 1.46
N GLY A 98 8.56 0.54 0.49
CA GLY A 98 7.54 1.57 0.65
C GLY A 98 6.58 1.28 1.80
N ALA A 99 6.32 0.01 2.16
CA ALA A 99 5.54 -0.32 3.34
C ALA A 99 6.22 0.19 4.63
N ALA A 100 7.55 0.03 4.71
CA ALA A 100 8.37 0.46 5.84
C ALA A 100 8.81 1.94 5.80
N LYS A 101 8.59 2.64 4.68
CA LYS A 101 9.02 4.04 4.45
C LYS A 101 7.87 5.03 4.28
N ASN A 102 6.79 4.62 3.62
CA ASN A 102 5.68 5.48 3.20
C ASN A 102 4.38 5.17 3.96
N LEU A 103 4.14 3.89 4.32
CA LEU A 103 2.99 3.51 5.18
C LEU A 103 3.33 3.63 6.67
N CYS A 104 4.61 3.58 7.01
CA CYS A 104 5.15 3.87 8.33
C CYS A 104 6.60 4.35 8.19
N THR A 105 7.24 4.69 9.31
CA THR A 105 8.65 5.13 9.33
C THR A 105 9.62 4.06 9.85
N MET A 106 9.27 2.77 9.79
CA MET A 106 10.07 1.66 10.34
C MET A 106 11.48 1.60 9.76
N ALA A 107 11.64 1.85 8.47
CA ALA A 107 12.95 1.80 7.79
C ALA A 107 13.96 2.84 8.30
N VAL A 108 13.49 3.92 8.94
CA VAL A 108 14.34 5.03 9.42
C VAL A 108 14.31 5.23 10.93
N LYS A 109 13.18 4.92 11.60
CA LYS A 109 13.01 5.11 13.04
C LYS A 109 13.05 3.81 13.87
N GLY A 110 13.04 2.63 13.24
CA GLY A 110 13.11 1.35 13.96
C GLY A 110 12.00 1.22 15.02
N GLU A 111 12.37 1.01 16.28
CA GLU A 111 11.40 0.83 17.38
C GLU A 111 10.52 2.07 17.63
N ASP A 112 11.00 3.27 17.26
CA ASP A 112 10.26 4.53 17.37
C ASP A 112 9.39 4.83 16.13
N ALA A 113 9.05 3.81 15.35
CA ALA A 113 8.29 3.97 14.13
C ALA A 113 6.85 4.43 14.37
N GLU A 114 6.40 5.33 13.51
CA GLU A 114 5.03 5.80 13.47
C GLU A 114 4.36 5.28 12.19
N VAL A 115 3.13 4.81 12.31
CA VAL A 115 2.31 4.40 11.17
C VAL A 115 1.58 5.63 10.62
N HIS A 116 1.48 5.74 9.30
CA HIS A 116 0.71 6.79 8.65
C HIS A 116 -0.72 6.87 9.23
N PRO A 117 -1.25 8.07 9.56
CA PRO A 117 -2.51 8.19 10.29
C PRO A 117 -3.69 7.46 9.64
N ASP A 118 -3.87 7.56 8.33
CA ASP A 118 -4.96 6.86 7.62
C ASP A 118 -4.78 5.35 7.54
N VAL A 119 -3.54 4.86 7.48
CA VAL A 119 -3.25 3.42 7.56
C VAL A 119 -3.61 2.93 8.96
N SER A 120 -3.17 3.65 9.99
CA SER A 120 -3.49 3.34 11.40
C SER A 120 -4.99 3.34 11.65
N ARG A 121 -5.71 4.33 11.11
CA ARG A 121 -7.18 4.42 11.18
C ARG A 121 -7.82 3.17 10.59
N LEU A 122 -7.52 2.83 9.34
CA LEU A 122 -8.17 1.73 8.64
C LEU A 122 -7.88 0.37 9.31
N VAL A 123 -6.63 0.12 9.72
CA VAL A 123 -6.23 -1.10 10.46
C VAL A 123 -7.02 -1.24 11.78
N LYS A 124 -7.15 -0.15 12.54
CA LYS A 124 -7.90 -0.14 13.80
C LYS A 124 -9.40 -0.35 13.56
N GLU A 125 -9.98 0.30 12.56
CA GLU A 125 -11.37 0.11 12.18
C GLU A 125 -11.66 -1.35 11.77
N PHE A 126 -10.79 -1.96 10.96
CA PHE A 126 -10.88 -3.37 10.56
C PHE A 126 -10.81 -4.31 11.76
N ARG A 127 -9.88 -4.07 12.69
CA ARG A 127 -9.77 -4.82 13.95
C ARG A 127 -11.05 -4.70 14.78
N ASN A 128 -11.57 -3.50 14.95
CA ASN A 128 -12.78 -3.25 15.74
C ASN A 128 -14.02 -3.93 15.15
N LYS A 129 -14.10 -4.04 13.82
CA LYS A 129 -15.17 -4.76 13.11
C LYS A 129 -14.88 -6.24 12.89
N GLN A 130 -13.76 -6.75 13.43
CA GLN A 130 -13.33 -8.15 13.27
C GLN A 130 -13.25 -8.60 11.80
N LYS A 131 -12.88 -7.69 10.90
CA LYS A 131 -12.69 -8.00 9.48
C LYS A 131 -11.28 -8.53 9.22
N PRO A 132 -11.10 -9.48 8.29
CA PRO A 132 -9.79 -10.06 7.99
C PRO A 132 -8.78 -9.03 7.48
N GLN A 133 -7.54 -9.18 7.92
CA GLN A 133 -6.39 -8.38 7.51
C GLN A 133 -5.24 -9.32 7.16
N ALA A 134 -4.51 -9.02 6.09
CA ALA A 134 -3.34 -9.78 5.64
C ALA A 134 -2.19 -8.83 5.30
N ALA A 135 -0.97 -9.27 5.56
CA ALA A 135 0.25 -8.56 5.20
C ALA A 135 1.21 -9.54 4.52
N VAL A 136 2.04 -9.02 3.62
CA VAL A 136 3.05 -9.78 2.89
C VAL A 136 4.41 -9.13 3.13
N CYS A 137 5.45 -9.97 3.26
CA CYS A 137 6.83 -9.52 3.40
C CYS A 137 7.02 -8.65 4.67
N ILE A 138 7.48 -7.41 4.53
CA ILE A 138 7.78 -6.49 5.66
C ILE A 138 6.59 -5.61 6.08
N ALA A 139 5.44 -5.74 5.42
CA ALA A 139 4.25 -4.93 5.68
C ALA A 139 3.58 -5.22 7.03
#